data_AF-A0A4Q3AUG2-F1
#
_entry.id   AF-A0A4Q3AUG2-F1
#
_cell.length_a   1.000
_cell.length_b   1.000
_cell.length_c   1.000
_cell.angle_alpha   90.00
_cell.angle_beta   90.00
_cell.angle_gamma   90.00
#
_symmetry.space_group_name_H-M   'P 1'
#
loop_
_entity.id
_entity.type
_entity.pdbx_description
1 polymer ?
#
loop_
_entity_poly.entity_id
_entity_poly.type
_entity_poly.pdbx_seq_one_letter_code
_entity_poly.pdbx_strand_id
1 'polypeptide(L)'
;MSSATSQQLIAALEEHLTVTQGQVERLEQVFEIIGEKVSAKKCEAIEGLIKEAEGIIEETDKGTSTRDVGIIMATQKVEHYEIASYG
;
A
#
# COMPACT_ATOMS: atom_id res chain seq x y z
N MET A 1 8.44 -6.44 1.77
CA MET A 1 7.60 -7.66 1.90
C MET A 1 8.22 -8.79 2.74
N SER A 2 9.48 -8.69 3.21
CA SER A 2 10.13 -9.71 4.05
C SER A 2 9.82 -9.63 5.57
N SER A 3 8.80 -8.86 5.95
CA SER A 3 8.50 -8.54 7.36
C SER A 3 7.34 -9.35 7.94
N ALA A 4 6.42 -9.83 7.10
CA ALA A 4 5.32 -10.71 7.51
C ALA A 4 5.79 -12.16 7.66
N THR A 5 5.12 -12.95 8.51
CA THR A 5 5.43 -14.37 8.74
C THR A 5 4.35 -15.33 8.27
N SER A 6 3.09 -14.91 8.22
CA SER A 6 2.00 -15.70 7.66
C SER A 6 2.12 -15.78 6.15
N GLN A 7 2.13 -17.00 5.60
CA GLN A 7 2.16 -17.21 4.15
C GLN A 7 0.96 -16.58 3.44
N GLN A 8 -0.22 -16.58 4.08
CA GLN A 8 -1.43 -15.96 3.52
C GLN A 8 -1.28 -14.44 3.46
N LEU A 9 -0.69 -13.82 4.49
CA LEU A 9 -0.47 -12.38 4.51
C LEU A 9 0.56 -11.97 3.46
N ILE A 10 1.66 -12.73 3.32
CA ILE A 10 2.67 -12.48 2.28
C ILE A 10 2.02 -12.55 0.89
N ALA A 11 1.27 -13.61 0.61
CA ALA A 11 0.60 -13.77 -0.68
C ALA A 11 -0.41 -12.64 -0.96
N ALA A 12 -1.19 -12.22 0.04
CA ALA A 12 -2.13 -11.12 -0.11
C ALA A 12 -1.43 -9.78 -0.42
N LEU A 13 -0.28 -9.52 0.21
CA LEU A 13 0.51 -8.31 -0.07
C LEU A 13 1.14 -8.35 -1.48
N GLU A 14 1.63 -9.51 -1.92
CA GLU A 14 2.17 -9.70 -3.27
C GLU A 14 1.10 -9.55 -4.36
N GLU A 15 -0.09 -10.09 -4.11
CA GLU A 15 -1.27 -9.89 -4.96
C GLU A 15 -1.64 -8.40 -5.01
N HIS A 16 -1.70 -7.75 -3.85
CA HIS A 16 -2.02 -6.32 -3.76
C HIS A 16 -1.04 -5.46 -4.57
N LEU A 17 0.27 -5.71 -4.46
CA LEU A 17 1.28 -5.02 -5.28
C LEU A 17 1.02 -5.18 -6.78
N THR A 18 0.65 -6.38 -7.22
CA THR A 18 0.31 -6.64 -8.63
C THR A 18 -0.92 -5.85 -9.05
N VAL A 19 -1.94 -5.79 -8.19
CA VAL A 19 -3.15 -4.99 -8.43
C VAL A 19 -2.82 -3.51 -8.50
N THR A 20 -2.00 -2.98 -7.58
CA THR A 20 -1.57 -1.56 -7.56
C THR A 20 -0.81 -1.19 -8.82
N GLN A 21 0.06 -2.06 -9.35
CA GLN A 21 0.73 -1.83 -10.63
C GLN A 21 -0.27 -1.68 -11.77
N GLY A 22 -1.28 -2.55 -11.84
CA GLY A 22 -2.36 -2.42 -12.82
C GLY A 22 -3.24 -1.17 -12.63
N GLN A 23 -3.38 -0.68 -11.39
CA GLN A 23 -4.06 0.59 -11.13
C GLN A 23 -3.26 1.79 -11.67
N VAL A 24 -1.92 1.76 -11.58
CA VAL A 24 -1.06 2.79 -12.18
C VAL A 24 -1.27 2.85 -13.70
N GLU A 25 -1.23 1.69 -14.38
CA GLU A 25 -1.51 1.62 -15.83
C GLU A 25 -2.89 2.18 -16.18
N ARG A 26 -3.91 1.91 -15.35
CA ARG A 26 -5.25 2.49 -15.54
C ARG A 26 -5.25 4.00 -15.42
N LEU A 27 -4.52 4.57 -14.46
CA LEU A 27 -4.41 6.02 -14.32
C LEU A 27 -3.69 6.65 -15.52
N GLU A 28 -2.64 6.00 -16.05
CA GLU A 28 -1.96 6.45 -17.28
C GLU A 28 -2.93 6.52 -18.46
N GLN A 29 -3.79 5.50 -18.63
CA GLN A 29 -4.85 5.51 -19.65
C GLN A 29 -5.85 6.65 -19.45
N VAL A 30 -6.22 6.96 -18.19
CA VAL A 30 -7.12 8.09 -17.90
C VAL A 30 -6.47 9.42 -18.29
N PHE A 31 -5.18 9.63 -17.99
CA PHE A 31 -4.44 10.82 -18.40
C PHE A 31 -4.42 10.98 -19.93
N GLU A 32 -4.21 9.88 -20.67
CA GLU A 32 -4.29 9.88 -22.14
C GLU A 32 -5.68 10.29 -22.64
N ILE A 33 -6.74 9.72 -22.08
CA ILE A 33 -8.13 10.01 -22.47
C ILE A 33 -8.48 11.49 -22.28
N ILE A 34 -8.00 12.12 -21.20
CA ILE A 34 -8.27 13.53 -20.92
C ILE A 34 -7.27 14.48 -21.59
N GLY A 35 -6.29 13.96 -22.34
CA GLY A 35 -5.29 14.75 -23.06
C GLY A 35 -4.25 15.44 -22.16
N GLU A 36 -4.06 14.95 -20.94
CA GLU A 36 -3.13 15.51 -19.96
C GLU A 36 -1.87 14.64 -19.84
N LYS A 37 -0.75 15.26 -19.45
CA LYS A 37 0.48 14.52 -19.15
C LYS A 37 0.39 13.93 -17.75
N VAL A 38 0.82 12.68 -17.60
CA VAL A 38 1.01 12.05 -16.29
C VAL A 38 1.92 12.93 -15.43
N SER A 39 1.45 13.27 -14.22
CA SER A 39 2.18 14.10 -13.27
C SER A 39 2.41 13.32 -11.99
N ALA A 40 3.68 13.04 -11.67
CA ALA A 40 4.05 12.52 -10.37
C ALA A 40 3.98 13.67 -9.34
N LYS A 41 3.10 13.53 -8.36
CA LYS A 41 3.05 14.41 -7.19
C LYS A 41 3.27 13.57 -5.94
N LYS A 42 4.13 14.09 -5.07
CA LYS A 42 4.34 13.50 -3.75
C LYS A 42 3.05 13.64 -2.93
N CYS A 43 2.55 12.53 -2.40
CA CYS A 43 1.40 12.50 -1.53
C CYS A 43 1.86 12.38 -0.07
N GLU A 44 1.81 13.48 0.67
CA GLU A 44 2.25 13.53 2.08
C GLU A 44 1.42 12.59 2.97
N ALA A 45 0.14 12.36 2.64
CA ALA A 45 -0.72 11.45 3.40
C ALA A 45 -0.27 9.99 3.25
N ILE A 46 -0.02 9.53 2.02
CA ILE A 46 0.50 8.18 1.76
C ILE A 46 1.89 8.01 2.37
N GLU A 47 2.77 9.01 2.26
CA GLU A 47 4.09 8.93 2.90
C GLU A 47 3.98 8.80 4.42
N GLY A 48 3.04 9.51 5.05
CA GLY A 48 2.75 9.38 6.48
C GLY A 48 2.30 7.96 6.86
N LEU A 49 1.41 7.37 6.07
CA LEU A 49 0.93 5.99 6.29
C LEU A 49 2.03 4.95 6.10
N ILE A 50 2.93 5.14 5.12
CA ILE A 50 4.09 4.27 4.92
C ILE A 50 5.04 4.35 6.12
N LYS A 51 5.34 5.57 6.61
CA LYS A 51 6.18 5.75 7.80
C LYS A 51 5.57 5.10 9.04
N GLU A 52 4.25 5.18 9.19
CA GLU A 52 3.54 4.48 10.27
C GLU A 52 3.73 2.96 10.17
N ALA A 53 3.58 2.41 8.95
CA ALA A 53 3.80 0.98 8.71
C ALA A 53 5.24 0.54 9.01
N GLU A 54 6.22 1.35 8.62
CA GLU A 54 7.65 1.12 8.91
C GLU A 54 7.90 1.13 10.43
N GLY A 55 7.37 2.12 11.15
CA GLY A 55 7.48 2.18 12.61
C GLY A 55 6.89 0.95 13.30
N ILE A 56 5.73 0.47 12.86
CA ILE A 56 5.13 -0.77 13.38
C ILE A 56 6.05 -1.98 13.17
N ILE A 57 6.72 -2.07 12.01
CA ILE A 57 7.66 -3.16 11.71
C ILE A 57 8.91 -3.07 12.60
N GLU A 58 9.37 -1.86 12.92
CA GLU A 58 10.51 -1.61 13.81
C GLU A 58 10.18 -1.91 15.29
N GLU A 59 8.98 -1.57 15.74
CA GLU A 59 8.54 -1.71 17.14
C GLU A 59 8.08 -3.13 17.51
N THR A 60 7.82 -3.99 16.53
CA THR A 60 7.34 -5.36 16.76
C THR A 60 8.40 -6.41 16.48
N ASP A 61 8.40 -7.53 17.20
CA ASP A 61 9.39 -8.59 16.96
C ASP A 61 9.16 -9.34 15.64
N LYS A 62 10.26 -9.64 14.93
CA LYS A 62 10.23 -10.39 13.66
C LYS A 62 9.70 -11.81 13.87
N GLY A 63 8.85 -12.26 12.94
CA GLY A 63 8.31 -13.61 12.96
C GLY A 63 7.16 -13.81 13.96
N THR A 64 6.64 -12.73 14.56
CA THR A 64 5.52 -12.81 15.50
C THR A 64 4.18 -12.50 14.82
N SER A 65 3.11 -13.08 15.36
CA SER A 65 1.75 -12.73 14.98
C SER A 65 1.41 -11.26 15.27
N THR A 66 2.01 -10.68 16.32
CA THR A 66 1.88 -9.25 16.64
C THR A 66 2.33 -8.37 15.48
N ARG A 67 3.48 -8.68 14.87
CA ARG A 67 3.96 -7.96 13.69
C ARG A 67 3.00 -8.10 12.51
N ASP A 68 2.51 -9.31 12.24
CA ASP A 68 1.54 -9.56 11.15
C ASP A 68 0.25 -8.76 11.34
N VAL A 69 -0.29 -8.71 12.56
CA VAL A 69 -1.47 -7.88 12.88
C VAL A 69 -1.17 -6.40 12.64
N GLY A 70 0.01 -5.93 13.05
CA GLY A 70 0.44 -4.56 12.81
C GLY A 70 0.51 -4.22 11.31
N ILE A 71 1.09 -5.11 10.50
CA ILE A 71 1.16 -4.97 9.04
C ILE A 71 -0.26 -4.91 8.44
N ILE A 72 -1.16 -5.80 8.85
CA ILE A 72 -2.56 -5.81 8.37
C ILE A 72 -3.25 -4.47 8.68
N MET A 73 -3.12 -3.97 9.92
CA MET A 73 -3.72 -2.69 10.28
C MET A 73 -3.17 -1.54 9.44
N ALA A 74 -1.85 -1.50 9.22
CA ALA A 74 -1.23 -0.46 8.41
C ALA A 74 -1.70 -0.52 6.94
N THR A 75 -1.75 -1.71 6.35
CA THR A 75 -2.28 -1.91 4.99
C THR A 75 -3.74 -1.47 4.90
N GLN A 76 -4.60 -1.82 5.86
CA GLN A 76 -6.00 -1.39 5.85
C GLN A 76 -6.20 0.13 5.92
N LYS A 77 -5.29 0.86 6.57
CA LYS A 77 -5.31 2.33 6.55
C LYS A 77 -4.97 2.89 5.18
N VAL A 78 -3.98 2.30 4.50
CA VAL A 78 -3.64 2.63 3.11
C VAL A 78 -4.85 2.38 2.21
N GLU A 79 -5.48 1.21 2.30
CA GLU A 79 -6.68 0.90 1.49
C GLU A 79 -7.82 1.88 1.74
N HIS A 80 -8.09 2.24 3.00
CA HIS A 80 -9.13 3.23 3.30
C HIS A 80 -8.85 4.58 2.66
N TYR A 81 -7.59 5.02 2.68
CA TYR A 81 -7.18 6.27 2.03
C TYR A 81 -7.35 6.19 0.51
N GLU A 82 -6.95 5.08 -0.10
CA GLU A 82 -7.09 4.87 -1.54
C GLU A 82 -8.56 4.81 -1.97
N ILE A 83 -9.41 4.08 -1.23
CA ILE A 83 -10.86 4.03 -1.47
C ILE A 83 -11.46 5.43 -1.43
N ALA A 84 -11.12 6.23 -0.41
CA ALA A 84 -11.62 7.60 -0.27
C ALA A 84 -11.07 8.54 -1.36
N SER A 85 -9.91 8.22 -1.95
CA SER A 85 -9.30 9.02 -3.01
C SER A 85 -9.84 8.68 -4.41
N TYR A 86 -10.30 7.44 -4.61
CA TYR A 86 -10.98 7.01 -5.84
C TYR A 86 -12.47 7.39 -5.89
N GLY A 87 -13.16 7.39 -4.74
CA GLY A 87 -14.59 7.72 -4.63
C GLY A 87 -14.89 9.20 -4.78
#